data_AF-A0A286EI49-F1
#
_entry.id   AF-A0A286EI49-F1
#
_cell.length_a   1.000
_cell.length_b   1.000
_cell.length_c   1.000
_cell.angle_alpha   90.00
_cell.angle_beta   90.00
_cell.angle_gamma   90.00
#
_symmetry.space_group_name_H-M   'P 1'
#
loop_
_entity.id
_entity.type
_entity.pdbx_description
1 polymer ?
#
loop_
_entity_poly.entity_id
_entity_poly.type
_entity_poly.pdbx_seq_one_letter_code
_entity_poly.pdbx_strand_id
1 'polypeptide(L)'
;MLLIAGLTAVLATPASAASVPAGRVDVLDAGQGNGIRIGGWAFDPAAPSSSIFVDVYINGAGHRITANNLRADVNAAFRIAGAHGFGATFAATPGTYSVCAYAIGVRNPAAHTTLTCQTVVVPFGRASLDIARMTPGGIYVSGWAYDFSSDAATHVDIYVNSSGRRLTTGAARPDVASAFNVGSMHGFSATVPATAGTYNVCAYAIPLNPIYKPVQIRCIRVVLSDLPFGSVDSVRQVTGGIQVTGWAIDPNADTPLTIAAYAGPVGKALVANVSRPDLAVTFPGFSAAHGFNGIIAVTGLPNVCVYAINVGPGAPNKLLACVNALPPVQTTSPPVSTSRYVRNLTGSASDVAFWQAAGITDAQHNPGGHEYTTLLDIGGQRGGGIVGLSATSIRVTYAQLVTAMNAYVDGYASAQQYSAPATIAIGTNNDVSVSYAMGVEWAQKVIAPVAAHAAGYSRLTIAGADDIEPGFRGTPANSLAWVQGFLAGGSAPFVFNGSADGCNWTVINGKCNNGWTAAGLYQMSGGLSPTRMRALPQIYNTTMAAQWKYISLTGVVGGHPKVSFGGVLTELTACAQAGGSCYSMPGVSAWRSLWSQLSSDPRSSLSSMPWSTDLRIN
;
A
#
# COMPACT_ATOMS: atom_id res chain seq x y z
N MET A 1 -7.85 3.61 106.46
CA MET A 1 -6.57 4.27 106.79
C MET A 1 -6.05 4.92 105.52
N LEU A 2 -6.08 6.26 105.51
CA LEU A 2 -5.22 7.22 104.78
C LEU A 2 -4.85 7.07 103.28
N LEU A 3 -5.01 8.22 102.60
CA LEU A 3 -4.10 8.93 101.67
C LEU A 3 -4.20 8.78 100.13
N ILE A 4 -4.81 9.82 99.54
CA ILE A 4 -4.41 10.72 98.43
C ILE A 4 -3.15 10.39 97.60
N ALA A 5 -3.31 10.34 96.26
CA ALA A 5 -2.61 11.13 95.21
C ALA A 5 -2.22 10.32 93.96
N GLY A 6 -2.55 10.85 92.77
CA GLY A 6 -2.01 10.37 91.49
C GLY A 6 -2.85 10.78 90.27
N LEU A 7 -2.70 12.02 89.81
CA LEU A 7 -3.24 12.49 88.54
C LEU A 7 -2.35 11.97 87.39
N THR A 8 -2.90 11.25 86.41
CA THR A 8 -2.34 11.11 85.05
C THR A 8 -3.49 10.91 84.07
N ALA A 9 -3.42 11.64 82.96
CA ALA A 9 -4.48 11.81 81.99
C ALA A 9 -4.89 10.50 81.30
N VAL A 10 -6.20 10.26 81.18
CA VAL A 10 -6.75 9.33 80.18
C VAL A 10 -7.22 10.19 79.01
N LEU A 11 -6.44 10.16 77.93
CA LEU A 11 -6.91 10.50 76.60
C LEU A 11 -8.17 9.66 76.33
N ALA A 12 -9.32 10.32 76.18
CA ALA A 12 -10.47 9.68 75.58
C ALA A 12 -10.04 9.21 74.19
N THR A 13 -10.02 7.91 73.97
CA THR A 13 -9.90 7.33 72.64
C THR A 13 -11.04 7.92 71.79
N PRO A 14 -10.75 8.54 70.63
CA PRO A 14 -11.83 8.89 69.72
C PRO A 14 -12.54 7.59 69.36
N ALA A 15 -13.87 7.57 69.47
CA ALA A 15 -14.69 6.51 68.91
C ALA A 15 -14.25 6.35 67.44
N SER A 16 -13.72 5.17 67.07
CA SER A 16 -13.30 4.94 65.69
C SER A 16 -14.52 5.19 64.82
N ALA A 17 -14.43 6.14 63.88
CA ALA A 17 -15.44 6.27 62.84
C ALA A 17 -15.69 4.87 62.26
N ALA A 18 -16.93 4.40 62.34
CA ALA A 18 -17.29 3.08 61.83
C ALA A 18 -16.77 2.98 60.39
N SER A 19 -15.83 2.08 60.14
CA SER A 19 -15.26 1.93 58.81
C SER A 19 -16.37 1.54 57.85
N VAL A 20 -16.67 2.41 56.90
CA VAL A 20 -17.64 2.12 55.85
C VAL A 20 -17.02 1.14 54.84
N PRO A 21 -17.82 0.25 54.24
CA PRO A 21 -17.35 -0.62 53.18
C PRO A 21 -16.70 0.15 52.04
N ALA A 22 -15.71 -0.44 51.39
CA ALA A 22 -15.12 0.07 50.15
C ALA A 22 -15.49 -0.85 49.00
N GLY A 23 -15.60 -0.30 47.80
CA GLY A 23 -15.86 -1.10 46.61
C GLY A 23 -15.84 -0.30 45.33
N ARG A 24 -15.92 -1.00 44.21
CA ARG A 24 -16.03 -0.43 42.87
C ARG A 24 -16.79 -1.38 41.95
N VAL A 25 -17.62 -0.82 41.10
CA VAL A 25 -18.16 -1.51 39.93
C VAL A 25 -17.15 -1.44 38.79
N ASP A 26 -16.69 -2.60 38.35
CA ASP A 26 -15.80 -2.73 37.19
C ASP A 26 -16.59 -2.80 35.89
N VAL A 27 -17.81 -3.34 35.93
CA VAL A 27 -18.69 -3.47 34.77
C VAL A 27 -20.16 -3.33 35.12
N LEU A 28 -20.89 -2.57 34.31
CA LEU A 28 -22.35 -2.45 34.34
C LEU A 28 -22.85 -2.27 32.89
N ASP A 29 -23.46 -3.31 32.32
CA ASP A 29 -23.93 -3.31 30.92
C ASP A 29 -25.17 -4.20 30.70
N ALA A 30 -25.69 -4.23 29.48
CA ALA A 30 -26.86 -5.03 29.10
C ALA A 30 -26.55 -6.51 28.78
N GLY A 31 -25.45 -7.09 29.27
CA GLY A 31 -25.20 -8.54 29.31
C GLY A 31 -25.60 -9.32 28.06
N GLN A 32 -24.87 -9.19 26.95
CA GLN A 32 -25.18 -9.80 25.64
C GLN A 32 -26.63 -9.64 25.13
N GLY A 33 -27.46 -8.80 25.77
CA GLY A 33 -28.86 -8.52 25.45
C GLY A 33 -29.92 -9.31 26.22
N ASN A 34 -29.53 -10.23 27.11
CA ASN A 34 -30.47 -11.04 27.91
C ASN A 34 -30.59 -10.60 29.38
N GLY A 35 -30.12 -9.40 29.71
CA GLY A 35 -30.23 -8.88 31.07
C GLY A 35 -29.32 -7.71 31.39
N ILE A 36 -29.23 -7.35 32.68
CA ILE A 36 -28.32 -6.35 33.21
C ILE A 36 -27.20 -7.10 33.93
N ARG A 37 -25.96 -6.94 33.46
CA ARG A 37 -24.77 -7.53 34.07
C ARG A 37 -24.06 -6.49 34.92
N ILE A 38 -23.73 -6.86 36.16
CA ILE A 38 -22.92 -6.05 37.07
C ILE A 38 -21.77 -6.90 37.63
N GLY A 39 -20.60 -6.30 37.78
CA GLY A 39 -19.46 -6.96 38.41
C GLY A 39 -18.44 -5.96 38.93
N GLY A 40 -17.66 -6.38 39.91
CA GLY A 40 -16.72 -5.51 40.59
C GLY A 40 -16.15 -6.15 41.85
N TRP A 41 -15.78 -5.32 42.82
CA TRP A 41 -15.32 -5.77 44.12
C TRP A 41 -15.85 -4.89 45.26
N ALA A 42 -15.98 -5.46 46.44
CA ALA A 42 -16.34 -4.77 47.66
C ALA A 42 -15.81 -5.51 48.90
N PHE A 43 -15.32 -4.78 49.90
CA PHE A 43 -14.88 -5.32 51.19
C PHE A 43 -15.16 -4.33 52.33
N ASP A 44 -15.21 -4.81 53.57
CA ASP A 44 -15.38 -3.98 54.77
C ASP A 44 -14.06 -3.92 55.56
N PRO A 45 -13.44 -2.73 55.76
CA PRO A 45 -12.22 -2.61 56.54
C PRO A 45 -12.34 -3.09 58.00
N ALA A 46 -13.55 -3.18 58.58
CA ALA A 46 -13.78 -3.73 59.92
C ALA A 46 -13.79 -5.27 59.96
N ALA A 47 -13.80 -5.93 58.80
CA ALA A 47 -13.65 -7.37 58.64
C ALA A 47 -12.95 -7.68 57.30
N PRO A 48 -11.67 -7.32 57.16
CA PRO A 48 -10.97 -7.28 55.87
C PRO A 48 -10.77 -8.67 55.23
N SER A 49 -11.00 -9.75 55.97
CA SER A 49 -10.94 -11.15 55.48
C SER A 49 -12.30 -11.77 55.14
N SER A 50 -13.41 -11.07 55.42
CA SER A 50 -14.77 -11.57 55.23
C SER A 50 -15.38 -11.06 53.94
N SER A 51 -16.08 -11.93 53.21
CA SER A 51 -16.93 -11.50 52.10
C SER A 51 -18.14 -10.73 52.62
N ILE A 52 -18.54 -9.69 51.88
CA ILE A 52 -19.65 -8.81 52.26
C ILE A 52 -20.80 -8.90 51.24
N PHE A 53 -21.95 -8.35 51.60
CA PHE A 53 -23.08 -8.24 50.67
C PHE A 53 -22.96 -6.99 49.80
N VAL A 54 -23.45 -7.10 48.58
CA VAL A 54 -23.72 -5.98 47.68
C VAL A 54 -25.21 -5.99 47.34
N ASP A 55 -25.90 -4.90 47.67
CA ASP A 55 -27.31 -4.74 47.33
C ASP A 55 -27.43 -3.97 46.02
N VAL A 56 -28.05 -4.59 45.02
CA VAL A 56 -28.29 -4.05 43.68
C VAL A 56 -29.78 -3.75 43.53
N TYR A 57 -30.13 -2.51 43.22
CA TYR A 57 -31.49 -2.07 42.98
C TYR A 57 -31.69 -1.77 41.50
N ILE A 58 -32.66 -2.44 40.88
CA ILE A 58 -33.06 -2.23 39.47
C ILE A 58 -34.45 -1.59 39.48
N ASN A 59 -34.55 -0.33 39.06
CA ASN A 59 -35.77 0.49 39.17
C ASN A 59 -36.40 0.45 40.58
N GLY A 60 -35.57 0.37 41.63
CA GLY A 60 -36.01 0.29 43.02
C GLY A 60 -36.31 -1.13 43.53
N ALA A 61 -36.32 -2.16 42.68
CA ALA A 61 -36.41 -3.56 43.13
C ALA A 61 -35.04 -4.07 43.58
N GLY A 62 -34.93 -4.49 44.85
CA GLY A 62 -33.66 -4.87 45.48
C GLY A 62 -33.28 -6.34 45.28
N HIS A 63 -32.00 -6.58 45.00
CA HIS A 63 -31.37 -7.89 44.87
C HIS A 63 -30.08 -7.91 45.69
N ARG A 64 -29.92 -8.89 46.58
CA ARG A 64 -28.70 -9.06 47.38
C ARG A 64 -27.79 -10.10 46.75
N ILE A 65 -26.54 -9.74 46.50
CA ILE A 65 -25.47 -10.63 46.04
C ILE A 65 -24.29 -10.62 47.03
N THR A 66 -23.40 -11.60 46.93
CA THR A 66 -22.23 -11.70 47.81
C THR A 66 -20.95 -11.43 47.03
N ALA A 67 -20.05 -10.65 47.61
CA ALA A 67 -18.71 -10.39 47.08
C ALA A 67 -17.74 -11.51 47.51
N ASN A 68 -17.92 -12.73 47.00
CA ASN A 68 -17.19 -13.93 47.41
C ASN A 68 -16.26 -14.51 46.33
N ASN A 69 -16.02 -13.79 45.23
CA ASN A 69 -15.04 -14.18 44.21
C ASN A 69 -13.64 -13.68 44.58
N LEU A 70 -12.60 -14.48 44.30
CA LEU A 70 -11.23 -14.07 44.59
C LEU A 70 -10.80 -12.90 43.67
N ARG A 71 -10.29 -11.83 44.28
CA ARG A 71 -9.66 -10.69 43.59
C ARG A 71 -8.29 -10.42 44.22
N ALA A 72 -7.27 -11.15 43.76
CA ALA A 72 -5.91 -11.08 44.30
C ALA A 72 -5.27 -9.69 44.12
N ASP A 73 -5.65 -8.99 43.05
CA ASP A 73 -5.27 -7.60 42.77
C ASP A 73 -5.79 -6.64 43.85
N VAL A 74 -7.04 -6.81 44.27
CA VAL A 74 -7.66 -6.04 45.37
C VAL A 74 -6.97 -6.37 46.70
N ASN A 75 -6.73 -7.65 46.97
CA ASN A 75 -5.99 -8.09 48.17
C ASN A 75 -4.60 -7.43 48.25
N ALA A 76 -3.86 -7.42 47.15
CA ALA A 76 -2.53 -6.81 47.09
C ALA A 76 -2.58 -5.29 47.27
N ALA A 77 -3.52 -4.60 46.61
CA ALA A 77 -3.65 -3.15 46.65
C ALA A 77 -3.99 -2.63 48.06
N PHE A 78 -4.87 -3.33 48.77
CA PHE A 78 -5.34 -2.92 50.10
C PHE A 78 -4.64 -3.66 51.25
N ARG A 79 -3.72 -4.58 50.94
CA ARG A 79 -3.02 -5.43 51.92
C ARG A 79 -3.98 -6.22 52.83
N ILE A 80 -5.02 -6.78 52.21
CA ILE A 80 -6.06 -7.59 52.85
C ILE A 80 -6.05 -9.03 52.31
N ALA A 81 -6.84 -9.92 52.93
CA ALA A 81 -6.98 -11.32 52.51
C ALA A 81 -8.46 -11.64 52.26
N GLY A 82 -8.79 -12.82 51.72
CA GLY A 82 -10.16 -13.24 51.47
C GLY A 82 -10.65 -12.96 50.05
N ALA A 83 -11.95 -13.15 49.84
CA ALA A 83 -12.61 -13.00 48.55
C ALA A 83 -13.55 -11.80 48.60
N HIS A 84 -13.40 -10.90 47.62
CA HIS A 84 -14.01 -9.56 47.60
C HIS A 84 -14.64 -9.20 46.25
N GLY A 85 -14.58 -10.07 45.25
CA GLY A 85 -15.20 -9.85 43.95
C GLY A 85 -16.68 -10.22 43.93
N PHE A 86 -17.51 -9.46 43.23
CA PHE A 86 -18.90 -9.80 42.96
C PHE A 86 -19.18 -9.81 41.45
N GLY A 87 -20.17 -10.59 41.04
CA GLY A 87 -20.65 -10.65 39.66
C GLY A 87 -22.04 -11.24 39.59
N ALA A 88 -22.95 -10.59 38.87
CA ALA A 88 -24.33 -11.06 38.69
C ALA A 88 -24.89 -10.61 37.33
N THR A 89 -25.85 -11.37 36.82
CA THR A 89 -26.68 -10.96 35.66
C THR A 89 -28.14 -11.09 36.06
N PHE A 90 -28.90 -10.04 35.85
CA PHE A 90 -30.33 -9.97 36.17
C PHE A 90 -31.13 -9.98 34.88
N ALA A 91 -32.10 -10.89 34.75
CA ALA A 91 -32.98 -10.92 33.58
C ALA A 91 -33.73 -9.58 33.48
N ALA A 92 -33.71 -8.98 32.30
CA ALA A 92 -34.36 -7.71 32.00
C ALA A 92 -34.87 -7.74 30.56
N THR A 93 -36.09 -7.23 30.34
CA THR A 93 -36.63 -7.06 28.98
C THR A 93 -36.04 -5.81 28.32
N PRO A 94 -36.13 -5.64 27.00
CA PRO A 94 -35.66 -4.43 26.35
C PRO A 94 -36.30 -3.17 26.94
N GLY A 95 -35.47 -2.20 27.34
CA GLY A 95 -35.90 -1.02 28.06
C GLY A 95 -34.78 -0.30 28.79
N THR A 96 -35.13 0.79 29.47
CA THR A 96 -34.20 1.63 30.23
C THR A 96 -34.39 1.37 31.72
N TYR A 97 -33.29 1.10 32.42
CA TYR A 97 -33.29 0.72 33.84
C TYR A 97 -32.33 1.59 34.64
N SER A 98 -32.78 2.10 35.78
CA SER A 98 -31.92 2.69 36.79
C SER A 98 -31.33 1.58 37.66
N VAL A 99 -30.00 1.49 37.73
CA VAL A 99 -29.27 0.47 38.48
C VAL A 99 -28.37 1.13 39.51
N CYS A 100 -28.72 0.94 40.78
CA CYS A 100 -27.92 1.38 41.92
C CYS A 100 -27.33 0.18 42.64
N ALA A 101 -26.05 0.23 43.03
CA ALA A 101 -25.41 -0.82 43.81
C ALA A 101 -24.72 -0.27 45.05
N TYR A 102 -24.83 -0.99 46.17
CA TYR A 102 -24.30 -0.57 47.47
C TYR A 102 -23.54 -1.71 48.14
N ALA A 103 -22.32 -1.44 48.61
CA ALA A 103 -21.59 -2.36 49.48
C ALA A 103 -22.09 -2.22 50.92
N ILE A 104 -22.40 -3.34 51.58
CA ILE A 104 -23.06 -3.38 52.90
C ILE A 104 -22.08 -3.83 53.98
N GLY A 105 -22.00 -3.08 55.08
CA GLY A 105 -21.08 -3.35 56.18
C GLY A 105 -21.48 -4.58 57.00
N VAL A 106 -20.48 -5.35 57.43
CA VAL A 106 -20.72 -6.63 58.13
C VAL A 106 -21.09 -6.46 59.60
N ARG A 107 -20.69 -5.36 60.24
CA ARG A 107 -20.97 -5.07 61.66
C ARG A 107 -22.13 -4.13 61.87
N ASN A 108 -22.44 -3.30 60.88
CA ASN A 108 -23.55 -2.37 60.89
C ASN A 108 -24.14 -2.31 59.47
N PRO A 109 -25.28 -2.98 59.21
CA PRO A 109 -25.94 -2.91 57.91
C PRO A 109 -26.39 -1.50 57.48
N ALA A 110 -26.50 -0.55 58.43
CA ALA A 110 -26.75 0.85 58.09
C ALA A 110 -25.51 1.56 57.51
N ALA A 111 -24.31 1.04 57.75
CA ALA A 111 -23.08 1.51 57.12
C ALA A 111 -22.96 0.88 55.72
N HIS A 112 -23.15 1.70 54.68
CA HIS A 112 -23.08 1.27 53.29
C HIS A 112 -22.37 2.31 52.42
N THR A 113 -21.85 1.86 51.29
CA THR A 113 -21.20 2.73 50.29
C THR A 113 -21.84 2.53 48.94
N THR A 114 -22.32 3.62 48.33
CA THR A 114 -22.80 3.60 46.94
C THR A 114 -21.65 3.32 45.99
N LEU A 115 -21.74 2.21 45.28
CA LEU A 115 -20.76 1.79 44.27
C LEU A 115 -21.07 2.37 42.89
N THR A 116 -22.35 2.46 42.53
CA THR A 116 -22.84 3.10 41.31
C THR A 116 -24.33 3.45 41.44
N CYS A 117 -24.78 4.42 40.65
CA CYS A 117 -26.19 4.64 40.30
C CYS A 117 -26.20 5.13 38.85
N GLN A 118 -26.48 4.22 37.91
CA GLN A 118 -26.36 4.49 36.48
C GLN A 118 -27.56 3.91 35.72
N THR A 119 -27.88 4.55 34.60
CA THR A 119 -28.90 4.07 33.68
C THR A 119 -28.31 3.03 32.72
N VAL A 120 -28.93 1.86 32.64
CA VAL A 120 -28.61 0.80 31.67
C VAL A 120 -29.74 0.68 30.66
N VAL A 121 -29.40 0.72 29.36
CA VAL A 121 -30.35 0.48 28.27
C VAL A 121 -30.15 -0.93 27.76
N VAL A 122 -31.18 -1.77 27.90
CA VAL A 122 -31.25 -3.11 27.33
C VAL A 122 -31.87 -2.99 25.93
N PRO A 123 -31.14 -3.30 24.85
CA PRO A 123 -31.65 -3.16 23.48
C PRO A 123 -32.69 -4.26 23.14
N PHE A 124 -33.54 -4.02 22.14
CA PHE A 124 -34.50 -5.03 21.65
C PHE A 124 -33.85 -6.12 20.80
N GLY A 125 -32.70 -5.82 20.19
CA GLY A 125 -32.01 -6.71 19.28
C GLY A 125 -30.64 -6.17 18.91
N ARG A 126 -29.93 -6.91 18.05
CA ARG A 126 -28.69 -6.44 17.42
C ARG A 126 -28.76 -6.64 15.93
N ALA A 127 -28.06 -5.79 15.21
CA ALA A 127 -27.99 -5.87 13.76
C ALA A 127 -26.71 -5.24 13.23
N SER A 128 -26.36 -5.61 12.00
CA SER A 128 -25.23 -5.08 11.26
C SER A 128 -25.59 -4.96 9.78
N LEU A 129 -25.13 -3.87 9.15
CA LEU A 129 -25.01 -3.75 7.71
C LEU A 129 -23.54 -4.00 7.37
N ASP A 130 -23.24 -5.23 6.97
CA ASP A 130 -21.88 -5.70 6.75
C ASP A 130 -21.29 -5.10 5.46
N ILE A 131 -22.10 -5.06 4.39
CA ILE A 131 -21.68 -4.61 3.06
C ILE A 131 -22.78 -3.76 2.42
N ALA A 132 -22.38 -2.67 1.79
CA ALA A 132 -23.13 -2.02 0.72
C ALA A 132 -22.15 -1.63 -0.39
N ARG A 133 -22.30 -2.20 -1.59
CA ARG A 133 -21.38 -1.98 -2.71
C ARG A 133 -22.09 -1.96 -4.05
N MET A 134 -21.44 -1.38 -5.05
CA MET A 134 -21.86 -1.50 -6.45
C MET A 134 -21.89 -2.97 -6.88
N THR A 135 -22.89 -3.33 -7.66
CA THR A 135 -23.06 -4.61 -8.34
C THR A 135 -23.75 -4.34 -9.69
N PRO A 136 -23.72 -5.24 -10.67
CA PRO A 136 -24.49 -5.05 -11.90
C PRO A 136 -25.95 -4.69 -11.62
N GLY A 137 -26.41 -3.55 -12.17
CA GLY A 137 -27.79 -3.09 -12.04
C GLY A 137 -28.17 -2.41 -10.72
N GLY A 138 -27.23 -2.17 -9.78
CA GLY A 138 -27.52 -1.38 -8.58
C GLY A 138 -26.55 -1.55 -7.41
N ILE A 139 -27.11 -1.63 -6.20
CA ILE A 139 -26.35 -1.74 -4.95
C ILE A 139 -26.65 -3.08 -4.28
N TYR A 140 -25.63 -3.91 -4.12
CA TYR A 140 -25.71 -5.11 -3.28
C TYR A 140 -25.51 -4.74 -1.82
N VAL A 141 -26.45 -5.17 -0.98
CA VAL A 141 -26.37 -5.06 0.49
C VAL A 141 -26.43 -6.42 1.14
N SER A 142 -25.71 -6.59 2.23
CA SER A 142 -25.83 -7.77 3.09
C SER A 142 -25.51 -7.45 4.54
N GLY A 143 -26.08 -8.24 5.44
CA GLY A 143 -25.87 -8.09 6.87
C GLY A 143 -26.61 -9.15 7.67
N TRP A 144 -26.89 -8.81 8.91
CA TRP A 144 -27.68 -9.64 9.81
C TRP A 144 -28.46 -8.78 10.80
N ALA A 145 -29.57 -9.31 11.31
CA ALA A 145 -30.35 -8.70 12.38
C ALA A 145 -31.06 -9.80 13.15
N TYR A 146 -31.18 -9.65 14.47
CA TYR A 146 -31.96 -10.54 15.31
C TYR A 146 -32.57 -9.77 16.49
N ASP A 147 -33.65 -10.31 17.05
CA ASP A 147 -34.39 -9.76 18.19
C ASP A 147 -34.12 -10.62 19.43
N PHE A 148 -33.89 -10.02 20.60
CA PHE A 148 -33.61 -10.77 21.84
C PHE A 148 -34.84 -11.48 22.39
N SER A 149 -36.04 -11.04 22.02
CA SER A 149 -37.29 -11.61 22.51
C SER A 149 -37.72 -12.89 21.77
N SER A 150 -37.13 -13.17 20.60
CA SER A 150 -37.52 -14.29 19.76
C SER A 150 -36.44 -14.67 18.76
N ASP A 151 -36.31 -15.97 18.48
CA ASP A 151 -35.47 -16.47 17.40
C ASP A 151 -36.19 -16.45 16.02
N ALA A 152 -37.38 -15.87 15.94
CA ALA A 152 -38.10 -15.69 14.68
C ALA A 152 -37.36 -14.74 13.73
N ALA A 153 -37.62 -14.90 12.42
CA ALA A 153 -37.12 -13.98 11.40
C ALA A 153 -37.57 -12.55 11.70
N THR A 154 -36.64 -11.60 11.61
CA THR A 154 -36.87 -10.17 11.80
C THR A 154 -36.81 -9.43 10.46
N HIS A 155 -37.01 -8.11 10.50
CA HIS A 155 -36.97 -7.27 9.30
C HIS A 155 -35.89 -6.19 9.36
N VAL A 156 -35.35 -5.87 8.20
CA VAL A 156 -34.41 -4.76 8.01
C VAL A 156 -34.91 -3.90 6.86
N ASP A 157 -35.12 -2.62 7.12
CA ASP A 157 -35.46 -1.66 6.07
C ASP A 157 -34.17 -1.04 5.52
N ILE A 158 -33.95 -1.20 4.23
CA ILE A 158 -32.84 -0.61 3.49
C ILE A 158 -33.35 0.60 2.71
N TYR A 159 -32.76 1.76 2.96
CA TYR A 159 -33.04 3.00 2.26
C TYR A 159 -31.87 3.37 1.36
N VAL A 160 -32.15 3.52 0.07
CA VAL A 160 -31.24 4.11 -0.92
C VAL A 160 -31.79 5.50 -1.22
N ASN A 161 -31.29 6.51 -0.50
CA ASN A 161 -31.90 7.83 -0.39
C ASN A 161 -33.38 7.74 0.06
N SER A 162 -34.34 8.25 -0.72
CA SER A 162 -35.77 8.22 -0.37
C SER A 162 -36.49 6.92 -0.73
N SER A 163 -35.84 5.99 -1.44
CA SER A 163 -36.44 4.70 -1.81
C SER A 163 -36.11 3.64 -0.76
N GLY A 164 -37.14 3.06 -0.15
CA GLY A 164 -37.03 2.06 0.92
C GLY A 164 -37.44 0.66 0.45
N ARG A 165 -36.72 -0.36 0.89
CA ARG A 165 -37.05 -1.78 0.69
C ARG A 165 -36.95 -2.53 2.01
N ARG A 166 -38.02 -3.20 2.43
CA ARG A 166 -38.01 -4.13 3.56
C ARG A 166 -37.43 -5.47 3.14
N LEU A 167 -36.47 -5.97 3.91
CA LEU A 167 -35.90 -7.30 3.81
C LEU A 167 -36.30 -8.12 5.05
N THR A 168 -36.47 -9.42 4.85
CA THR A 168 -36.71 -10.38 5.93
C THR A 168 -35.44 -11.20 6.14
N THR A 169 -35.04 -11.40 7.38
CA THR A 169 -33.90 -12.27 7.69
C THR A 169 -34.23 -13.73 7.44
N GLY A 170 -33.21 -14.53 7.16
CA GLY A 170 -33.38 -15.95 6.87
C GLY A 170 -32.16 -16.63 6.26
N ALA A 171 -31.10 -15.89 5.94
CA ALA A 171 -29.83 -16.50 5.52
C ALA A 171 -29.04 -16.99 6.74
N ALA A 172 -28.37 -18.13 6.62
CA ALA A 172 -27.58 -18.70 7.70
C ALA A 172 -26.32 -17.85 8.01
N ARG A 173 -26.11 -17.55 9.29
CA ARG A 173 -24.97 -16.83 9.87
C ARG A 173 -24.48 -17.54 11.14
N PRO A 174 -23.77 -18.67 11.00
CA PRO A 174 -23.24 -19.44 12.15
C PRO A 174 -22.26 -18.63 13.01
N ASP A 175 -21.55 -17.68 12.39
CA ASP A 175 -20.68 -16.73 13.06
C ASP A 175 -21.45 -15.86 14.06
N VAL A 176 -22.61 -15.35 13.66
CA VAL A 176 -23.50 -14.55 14.52
C VAL A 176 -24.12 -15.43 15.60
N ALA A 177 -24.59 -16.64 15.22
CA ALA A 177 -25.14 -17.61 16.17
C ALA A 177 -24.15 -17.95 17.28
N SER A 178 -22.88 -18.22 16.94
CA SER A 178 -21.84 -18.52 17.91
C SER A 178 -21.47 -17.32 18.78
N ALA A 179 -21.45 -16.11 18.21
CA ALA A 179 -21.06 -14.91 18.95
C ALA A 179 -22.12 -14.47 19.98
N PHE A 180 -23.41 -14.68 19.66
CA PHE A 180 -24.53 -14.18 20.46
C PHE A 180 -25.42 -15.26 21.06
N ASN A 181 -25.09 -16.54 20.84
CA ASN A 181 -25.87 -17.69 21.30
C ASN A 181 -27.35 -17.64 20.87
N VAL A 182 -27.57 -17.39 19.58
CA VAL A 182 -28.89 -17.31 18.92
C VAL A 182 -28.97 -18.31 17.76
N GLY A 183 -30.15 -18.48 17.13
CA GLY A 183 -30.28 -19.28 15.92
C GLY A 183 -29.45 -18.73 14.75
N SER A 184 -29.22 -19.54 13.71
CA SER A 184 -28.37 -19.11 12.59
C SER A 184 -29.10 -18.30 11.53
N MET A 185 -30.43 -18.26 11.50
CA MET A 185 -31.20 -17.76 10.34
C MET A 185 -31.43 -16.24 10.37
N HIS A 186 -30.41 -15.47 10.73
CA HIS A 186 -30.50 -14.03 11.00
C HIS A 186 -29.85 -13.15 9.92
N GLY A 187 -29.31 -13.73 8.86
CA GLY A 187 -28.72 -13.00 7.74
C GLY A 187 -29.76 -12.42 6.78
N PHE A 188 -29.42 -11.28 6.15
CA PHE A 188 -30.15 -10.71 5.02
C PHE A 188 -29.19 -10.35 3.88
N SER A 189 -29.69 -10.38 2.64
CA SER A 189 -29.01 -9.77 1.49
C SER A 189 -30.01 -9.40 0.41
N ALA A 190 -29.67 -8.40 -0.40
CA ALA A 190 -30.44 -8.02 -1.58
C ALA A 190 -29.62 -7.14 -2.53
N THR A 191 -29.97 -7.16 -3.81
CA THR A 191 -29.62 -6.07 -4.74
C THR A 191 -30.77 -5.07 -4.77
N VAL A 192 -30.47 -3.81 -4.45
CA VAL A 192 -31.40 -2.69 -4.57
C VAL A 192 -31.10 -1.98 -5.89
N PRO A 193 -32.05 -1.95 -6.85
CA PRO A 193 -31.86 -1.23 -8.11
C PRO A 193 -31.55 0.25 -7.87
N ALA A 194 -30.54 0.76 -8.54
CA ALA A 194 -30.12 2.16 -8.47
C ALA A 194 -29.41 2.54 -9.78
N THR A 195 -29.54 3.80 -10.21
CA THR A 195 -28.86 4.37 -11.38
C THR A 195 -27.55 5.07 -10.96
N ALA A 196 -26.85 5.78 -11.86
CA ALA A 196 -25.77 6.64 -11.41
C ALA A 196 -26.25 7.66 -10.36
N GLY A 197 -25.40 7.88 -9.37
CA GLY A 197 -25.70 8.77 -8.27
C GLY A 197 -24.81 8.51 -7.07
N THR A 198 -24.84 9.46 -6.12
CA THR A 198 -24.31 9.22 -4.77
C THR A 198 -25.47 8.88 -3.85
N TYR A 199 -25.33 7.76 -3.15
CA TYR A 199 -26.35 7.20 -2.27
C TYR A 199 -25.82 7.10 -0.84
N ASN A 200 -26.65 7.47 0.12
CA ASN A 200 -26.48 7.04 1.51
C ASN A 200 -27.40 5.83 1.71
N VAL A 201 -26.78 4.65 1.74
CA VAL A 201 -27.48 3.38 1.92
C VAL A 201 -27.63 3.14 3.42
N CYS A 202 -28.80 3.42 3.96
CA CYS A 202 -29.09 3.34 5.39
C CYS A 202 -29.90 2.09 5.70
N ALA A 203 -29.46 1.30 6.68
CA ALA A 203 -30.19 0.14 7.17
C ALA A 203 -30.79 0.41 8.54
N TYR A 204 -32.04 -0.02 8.76
CA TYR A 204 -32.76 0.09 10.01
C TYR A 204 -33.26 -1.29 10.45
N ALA A 205 -32.93 -1.70 11.68
CA ALA A 205 -33.49 -2.90 12.27
C ALA A 205 -34.92 -2.62 12.75
N ILE A 206 -35.85 -3.48 12.37
CA ILE A 206 -37.27 -3.34 12.70
C ILE A 206 -37.61 -4.32 13.82
N PRO A 207 -38.04 -3.85 14.99
CA PRO A 207 -38.39 -4.74 16.10
C PRO A 207 -39.64 -5.58 15.79
N LEU A 208 -39.69 -6.81 16.31
CA LEU A 208 -40.87 -7.66 16.17
C LEU A 208 -42.07 -7.13 16.98
N ASN A 209 -41.79 -6.53 18.14
CA ASN A 209 -42.79 -5.85 18.95
C ASN A 209 -42.88 -4.36 18.57
N PRO A 210 -44.03 -3.88 18.06
CA PRO A 210 -44.18 -2.52 17.55
C PRO A 210 -44.16 -1.44 18.63
N ILE A 211 -44.15 -1.81 19.93
CA ILE A 211 -43.94 -0.84 21.02
C ILE A 211 -42.53 -0.23 20.95
N TYR A 212 -41.56 -0.97 20.40
CA TYR A 212 -40.20 -0.50 20.21
C TYR A 212 -40.08 0.25 18.89
N LYS A 213 -39.18 1.25 18.86
CA LYS A 213 -38.91 2.03 17.65
C LYS A 213 -37.83 1.34 16.80
N PRO A 214 -37.91 1.44 15.45
CA PRO A 214 -36.81 1.07 14.58
C PRO A 214 -35.50 1.75 14.97
N VAL A 215 -34.39 1.02 14.89
CA VAL A 215 -33.06 1.54 15.19
C VAL A 215 -32.22 1.59 13.92
N GLN A 216 -31.62 2.74 13.64
CA GLN A 216 -30.67 2.88 12.56
C GLN A 216 -29.41 2.07 12.88
N ILE A 217 -29.09 1.12 12.01
CA ILE A 217 -27.89 0.28 12.13
C ILE A 217 -26.68 1.10 11.70
N ARG A 218 -26.68 1.54 10.44
CA ARG A 218 -25.59 2.31 9.82
C ARG A 218 -26.06 2.86 8.47
N CYS A 219 -25.45 3.96 8.04
CA CYS A 219 -25.47 4.39 6.64
C CYS A 219 -24.08 4.18 6.00
N ILE A 220 -24.05 3.63 4.79
CA ILE A 220 -22.84 3.49 3.97
C ILE A 220 -23.00 4.35 2.72
N ARG A 221 -22.02 5.21 2.45
CA ARG A 221 -21.99 6.02 1.23
C ARG A 221 -21.53 5.15 0.05
N VAL A 222 -22.34 5.07 -1.00
CA VAL A 222 -22.05 4.34 -2.25
C VAL A 222 -22.15 5.32 -3.42
N VAL A 223 -21.16 5.32 -4.30
CA VAL A 223 -21.17 6.11 -5.53
C VAL A 223 -21.31 5.16 -6.71
N LEU A 224 -22.37 5.34 -7.49
CA LEU A 224 -22.59 4.64 -8.74
C LEU A 224 -22.29 5.56 -9.92
N SER A 225 -21.56 5.05 -10.91
CA SER A 225 -21.32 5.70 -12.19
C SER A 225 -21.99 4.89 -13.29
N ASP A 226 -22.57 5.56 -14.28
CA ASP A 226 -23.09 4.95 -15.51
C ASP A 226 -22.02 4.97 -16.63
N LEU A 227 -20.76 5.23 -16.28
CA LEU A 227 -19.65 5.18 -17.23
C LEU A 227 -18.88 3.88 -17.04
N PRO A 228 -18.50 3.20 -18.15
CA PRO A 228 -17.52 2.14 -18.08
C PRO A 228 -16.22 2.64 -17.44
N PHE A 229 -15.51 1.73 -16.80
CA PHE A 229 -14.17 1.96 -16.26
C PHE A 229 -13.26 0.80 -16.61
N GLY A 230 -11.95 1.03 -16.58
CA GLY A 230 -11.00 0.03 -17.03
C GLY A 230 -9.58 0.55 -17.11
N SER A 231 -8.70 -0.30 -17.63
CA SER A 231 -7.29 0.00 -17.83
C SER A 231 -6.82 -0.55 -19.17
N VAL A 232 -5.92 0.18 -19.82
CA VAL A 232 -5.10 -0.34 -20.92
C VAL A 232 -3.80 -0.84 -20.29
N ASP A 233 -3.58 -2.15 -20.34
CA ASP A 233 -2.45 -2.79 -19.67
C ASP A 233 -1.19 -2.78 -20.56
N SER A 234 -1.35 -2.89 -21.89
CA SER A 234 -0.22 -2.86 -22.84
C SER A 234 -0.66 -2.42 -24.23
N VAL A 235 0.21 -1.64 -24.88
CA VAL A 235 0.13 -1.31 -26.31
C VAL A 235 1.52 -1.51 -26.90
N ARG A 236 1.71 -2.63 -27.62
CA ARG A 236 3.02 -3.04 -28.14
C ARG A 236 2.95 -3.56 -29.56
N GLN A 237 4.00 -3.30 -30.31
CA GLN A 237 4.17 -3.88 -31.64
C GLN A 237 4.38 -5.39 -31.53
N VAL A 238 3.68 -6.13 -32.39
CA VAL A 238 3.80 -7.58 -32.57
C VAL A 238 3.78 -7.91 -34.06
N THR A 239 4.03 -9.17 -34.41
CA THR A 239 3.82 -9.63 -35.79
C THR A 239 2.37 -9.37 -36.22
N GLY A 240 2.21 -8.64 -37.32
CA GLY A 240 0.89 -8.30 -37.89
C GLY A 240 0.27 -6.98 -37.40
N GLY A 241 0.88 -6.25 -36.46
CA GLY A 241 0.42 -4.91 -36.07
C GLY A 241 0.72 -4.50 -34.63
N ILE A 242 -0.21 -3.77 -34.00
CA ILE A 242 -0.13 -3.38 -32.59
C ILE A 242 -1.09 -4.22 -31.75
N GLN A 243 -0.57 -4.96 -30.80
CA GLN A 243 -1.36 -5.66 -29.79
C GLN A 243 -1.77 -4.68 -28.68
N VAL A 244 -3.05 -4.70 -28.36
CA VAL A 244 -3.67 -3.92 -27.30
C VAL A 244 -4.30 -4.89 -26.31
N THR A 245 -3.89 -4.80 -25.05
CA THR A 245 -4.44 -5.60 -23.96
C THR A 245 -4.90 -4.72 -22.82
N GLY A 246 -5.89 -5.18 -22.08
CA GLY A 246 -6.41 -4.47 -20.92
C GLY A 246 -7.68 -5.11 -20.40
N TRP A 247 -8.48 -4.32 -19.71
CA TRP A 247 -9.79 -4.73 -19.24
C TRP A 247 -10.72 -3.53 -19.11
N ALA A 248 -12.02 -3.78 -19.17
CA ALA A 248 -13.04 -2.80 -18.87
C ALA A 248 -14.26 -3.48 -18.27
N ILE A 249 -14.95 -2.77 -17.38
CA ILE A 249 -16.22 -3.16 -16.77
C ILE A 249 -17.21 -2.04 -17.01
N ASP A 250 -18.43 -2.41 -17.35
CA ASP A 250 -19.57 -1.51 -17.38
C ASP A 250 -20.43 -1.75 -16.12
N PRO A 251 -20.62 -0.76 -15.24
CA PRO A 251 -21.46 -0.91 -14.04
C PRO A 251 -22.92 -1.31 -14.32
N ASN A 252 -23.43 -1.04 -15.53
CA ASN A 252 -24.81 -1.28 -15.88
C ASN A 252 -25.09 -2.76 -16.23
N ALA A 253 -24.08 -3.56 -16.59
CA ALA A 253 -24.26 -4.96 -16.97
C ALA A 253 -22.99 -5.82 -16.73
N ASP A 254 -23.18 -7.11 -16.38
CA ASP A 254 -22.09 -8.08 -16.26
C ASP A 254 -21.71 -8.77 -17.59
N THR A 255 -22.07 -8.15 -18.72
CA THR A 255 -21.74 -8.69 -20.04
C THR A 255 -20.44 -8.07 -20.56
N PRO A 256 -19.56 -8.84 -21.23
CA PRO A 256 -18.41 -8.28 -21.92
C PRO A 256 -18.81 -7.11 -22.84
N LEU A 257 -18.24 -5.93 -22.61
CA LEU A 257 -18.48 -4.77 -23.45
C LEU A 257 -17.58 -4.73 -24.68
N THR A 258 -18.00 -3.92 -25.68
CA THR A 258 -17.18 -3.62 -26.84
C THR A 258 -16.10 -2.60 -26.49
N ILE A 259 -14.91 -2.79 -27.04
CA ILE A 259 -13.78 -1.88 -26.93
C ILE A 259 -13.49 -1.34 -28.33
N ALA A 260 -13.60 -0.03 -28.53
CA ALA A 260 -13.16 0.60 -29.77
C ALA A 260 -11.73 1.09 -29.60
N ALA A 261 -10.78 0.45 -30.26
CA ALA A 261 -9.37 0.82 -30.23
C ALA A 261 -8.95 1.45 -31.56
N TYR A 262 -8.32 2.61 -31.52
CA TYR A 262 -7.86 3.36 -32.68
C TYR A 262 -6.34 3.50 -32.62
N ALA A 263 -5.64 3.00 -33.65
CA ALA A 263 -4.20 3.17 -33.84
C ALA A 263 -3.96 4.17 -34.97
N GLY A 264 -3.72 5.44 -34.62
CA GLY A 264 -3.78 6.54 -35.58
C GLY A 264 -5.16 6.60 -36.26
N PRO A 265 -5.25 6.61 -37.60
CA PRO A 265 -6.53 6.65 -38.31
C PRO A 265 -7.26 5.29 -38.37
N VAL A 266 -6.63 4.18 -37.95
CA VAL A 266 -7.18 2.83 -38.11
C VAL A 266 -7.91 2.38 -36.84
N GLY A 267 -9.22 2.16 -36.94
CA GLY A 267 -10.07 1.66 -35.85
C GLY A 267 -10.29 0.15 -35.91
N LYS A 268 -10.39 -0.49 -34.74
CA LYS A 268 -10.79 -1.89 -34.57
C LYS A 268 -11.67 -2.06 -33.33
N ALA A 269 -12.79 -2.76 -33.48
CA ALA A 269 -13.59 -3.22 -32.36
C ALA A 269 -13.00 -4.52 -31.78
N LEU A 270 -12.82 -4.55 -30.46
CA LEU A 270 -12.47 -5.73 -29.66
C LEU A 270 -13.63 -6.03 -28.70
N VAL A 271 -13.62 -7.22 -28.12
CA VAL A 271 -14.58 -7.61 -27.08
C VAL A 271 -13.82 -7.88 -25.79
N ALA A 272 -14.31 -7.36 -24.67
CA ALA A 272 -13.72 -7.54 -23.35
C ALA A 272 -14.07 -8.89 -22.72
N ASN A 273 -13.91 -10.01 -23.43
CA ASN A 273 -14.33 -11.35 -22.98
C ASN A 273 -13.20 -12.26 -22.48
N VAL A 274 -11.97 -11.76 -22.37
CA VAL A 274 -10.81 -12.48 -21.83
C VAL A 274 -10.96 -12.61 -20.32
N SER A 275 -10.77 -13.83 -19.80
CA SER A 275 -10.88 -14.11 -18.36
C SER A 275 -9.81 -13.38 -17.53
N ARG A 276 -10.25 -12.69 -16.49
CA ARG A 276 -9.46 -11.94 -15.49
C ARG A 276 -10.03 -12.21 -14.09
N PRO A 277 -9.68 -13.35 -13.46
CA PRO A 277 -10.20 -13.73 -12.14
C PRO A 277 -9.86 -12.72 -11.04
N ASP A 278 -8.75 -11.98 -11.19
CA ASP A 278 -8.35 -10.89 -10.32
C ASP A 278 -9.38 -9.75 -10.28
N LEU A 279 -10.11 -9.52 -11.38
CA LEU A 279 -11.17 -8.52 -11.41
C LEU A 279 -12.41 -8.99 -10.67
N ALA A 280 -12.78 -10.27 -10.76
CA ALA A 280 -13.93 -10.81 -10.01
C ALA A 280 -13.71 -10.78 -8.49
N VAL A 281 -12.46 -10.87 -8.03
CA VAL A 281 -12.09 -10.68 -6.61
C VAL A 281 -12.11 -9.20 -6.22
N THR A 282 -11.65 -8.32 -7.11
CA THR A 282 -11.56 -6.87 -6.85
C THR A 282 -12.92 -6.17 -6.93
N PHE A 283 -13.78 -6.62 -7.86
CA PHE A 283 -15.11 -6.09 -8.14
C PHE A 283 -16.14 -7.21 -8.01
N PRO A 284 -16.45 -7.67 -6.79
CA PRO A 284 -17.28 -8.86 -6.66
C PRO A 284 -18.75 -8.54 -6.98
N GLY A 285 -19.36 -9.41 -7.77
CA GLY A 285 -20.64 -9.17 -8.44
C GLY A 285 -20.49 -9.10 -9.96
N PHE A 286 -19.27 -8.89 -10.46
CA PHE A 286 -18.91 -9.03 -11.87
C PHE A 286 -18.20 -10.36 -12.11
N SER A 287 -18.42 -10.93 -13.30
CA SER A 287 -17.72 -12.12 -13.80
C SER A 287 -16.24 -11.86 -14.04
N ALA A 288 -15.48 -12.90 -14.42
CA ALA A 288 -14.09 -12.73 -14.82
C ALA A 288 -13.95 -12.26 -16.28
N ALA A 289 -15.02 -12.28 -17.09
CA ALA A 289 -14.95 -12.06 -18.54
C ALA A 289 -15.00 -10.55 -18.88
N HIS A 290 -13.96 -9.82 -18.48
CA HIS A 290 -13.87 -8.36 -18.64
C HIS A 290 -12.51 -7.89 -19.22
N GLY A 291 -11.62 -8.80 -19.58
CA GLY A 291 -10.35 -8.49 -20.25
C GLY A 291 -10.49 -8.38 -21.76
N PHE A 292 -9.70 -7.53 -22.42
CA PHE A 292 -9.57 -7.51 -23.89
C PHE A 292 -8.13 -7.78 -24.33
N ASN A 293 -8.00 -8.44 -25.48
CA ASN A 293 -6.74 -8.69 -26.16
C ASN A 293 -6.98 -8.73 -27.67
N GLY A 294 -6.33 -7.87 -28.43
CA GLY A 294 -6.42 -7.93 -29.89
C GLY A 294 -5.33 -7.15 -30.61
N ILE A 295 -5.11 -7.52 -31.87
CA ILE A 295 -4.11 -6.91 -32.74
C ILE A 295 -4.80 -5.98 -33.73
N ILE A 296 -4.39 -4.72 -33.79
CA ILE A 296 -4.79 -3.73 -34.80
C ILE A 296 -3.74 -3.77 -35.91
N ALA A 297 -4.15 -4.12 -37.14
CA ALA A 297 -3.24 -4.24 -38.27
C ALA A 297 -2.82 -2.85 -38.78
N VAL A 298 -1.64 -2.39 -38.37
CA VAL A 298 -1.02 -1.12 -38.75
C VAL A 298 0.50 -1.26 -38.78
N THR A 299 1.16 -0.39 -39.52
CA THR A 299 2.63 -0.28 -39.55
C THR A 299 3.13 0.82 -38.61
N GLY A 300 4.36 0.68 -38.13
CA GLY A 300 4.99 1.66 -37.23
C GLY A 300 4.45 1.60 -35.79
N LEU A 301 4.68 2.67 -35.03
CA LEU A 301 4.32 2.77 -33.61
C LEU A 301 3.33 3.93 -33.36
N PRO A 302 2.09 3.87 -33.86
CA PRO A 302 1.15 4.99 -33.71
C PRO A 302 0.75 5.25 -32.25
N ASN A 303 0.13 6.40 -32.00
CA ASN A 303 -0.67 6.61 -30.79
C ASN A 303 -1.93 5.73 -30.85
N VAL A 304 -2.25 5.08 -29.74
CA VAL A 304 -3.41 4.18 -29.61
C VAL A 304 -4.36 4.70 -28.55
N CYS A 305 -5.56 5.08 -28.98
CA CYS A 305 -6.65 5.49 -28.11
C CYS A 305 -7.67 4.35 -27.96
N VAL A 306 -7.99 3.98 -26.72
CA VAL A 306 -8.87 2.86 -26.40
C VAL A 306 -10.10 3.38 -25.68
N TYR A 307 -11.28 3.11 -26.25
CA TYR A 307 -12.58 3.49 -25.69
C TYR A 307 -13.35 2.26 -25.24
N ALA A 308 -13.87 2.29 -24.02
CA ALA A 308 -14.90 1.38 -23.57
C ALA A 308 -16.27 1.87 -24.05
N ILE A 309 -16.96 1.05 -24.84
CA ILE A 309 -18.29 1.37 -25.37
C ILE A 309 -19.32 1.08 -24.29
N ASN A 310 -20.07 2.12 -23.92
CA ASN A 310 -21.06 2.05 -22.86
C ASN A 310 -22.27 1.20 -23.28
N VAL A 311 -22.75 0.35 -22.38
CA VAL A 311 -23.94 -0.48 -22.53
C VAL A 311 -25.15 0.18 -21.84
N GLY A 312 -24.92 1.11 -20.91
CA GLY A 312 -25.97 1.87 -20.22
C GLY A 312 -26.69 2.93 -21.08
N PRO A 313 -27.90 3.36 -20.68
CA PRO A 313 -28.68 4.34 -21.43
C PRO A 313 -28.08 5.75 -21.37
N GLY A 314 -27.94 6.41 -22.53
CA GLY A 314 -27.73 7.85 -22.66
C GLY A 314 -26.37 8.41 -22.21
N ALA A 315 -25.48 7.60 -21.63
CA ALA A 315 -24.16 8.03 -21.19
C ALA A 315 -23.08 7.82 -22.27
N PRO A 316 -22.07 8.71 -22.35
CA PRO A 316 -21.03 8.65 -23.39
C PRO A 316 -20.08 7.46 -23.20
N ASN A 317 -19.43 7.05 -24.30
CA ASN A 317 -18.31 6.09 -24.25
C ASN A 317 -17.15 6.65 -23.42
N LYS A 318 -16.43 5.78 -22.72
CA LYS A 318 -15.29 6.19 -21.89
C LYS A 318 -13.98 6.02 -22.66
N LEU A 319 -13.21 7.09 -22.83
CA LEU A 319 -11.78 6.97 -23.16
C LEU A 319 -11.06 6.37 -21.95
N LEU A 320 -10.49 5.18 -22.10
CA LEU A 320 -9.69 4.52 -21.07
C LEU A 320 -8.27 5.09 -21.05
N ALA A 321 -7.63 5.17 -22.22
CA ALA A 321 -6.31 5.78 -22.36
C ALA A 321 -6.01 6.12 -23.83
N CYS A 322 -5.14 7.11 -24.06
CA CYS A 322 -4.43 7.32 -25.32
C CYS A 322 -2.93 7.20 -25.05
N VAL A 323 -2.29 6.14 -25.53
CA VAL A 323 -0.88 5.85 -25.27
C VAL A 323 -0.13 5.51 -26.55
N ASN A 324 1.12 5.91 -26.59
CA ASN A 324 2.02 5.62 -27.69
C ASN A 324 2.39 4.12 -27.70
N ALA A 325 2.22 3.45 -28.85
CA ALA A 325 2.60 2.05 -28.97
C ALA A 325 4.11 1.87 -28.78
N LEU A 326 4.53 0.92 -27.94
CA LEU A 326 5.95 0.64 -27.73
C LEU A 326 6.48 -0.38 -28.74
N PRO A 327 7.81 -0.43 -28.94
CA PRO A 327 8.46 -1.51 -29.67
C PRO A 327 8.09 -2.91 -29.12
N PRO A 328 8.40 -3.97 -29.88
CA PRO A 328 8.19 -5.34 -29.44
C PRO A 328 8.89 -5.64 -28.12
N VAL A 329 8.40 -6.66 -27.41
CA VAL A 329 9.11 -7.18 -26.24
C VAL A 329 10.49 -7.70 -26.65
N GLN A 330 11.50 -7.39 -25.85
CA GLN A 330 12.89 -7.68 -26.16
C GLN A 330 13.33 -8.94 -25.40
N THR A 331 13.26 -10.08 -26.09
CA THR A 331 13.67 -11.41 -25.58
C THR A 331 14.97 -11.92 -26.20
N THR A 332 15.55 -11.14 -27.12
CA THR A 332 16.89 -11.31 -27.69
C THR A 332 17.66 -10.01 -27.52
N SER A 333 18.99 -10.09 -27.49
CA SER A 333 19.85 -8.91 -27.32
C SER A 333 19.46 -7.77 -28.28
N PRO A 334 19.14 -6.57 -27.76
CA PRO A 334 18.94 -5.38 -28.57
C PRO A 334 20.27 -4.87 -29.13
N PRO A 335 20.24 -3.91 -30.08
CA PRO A 335 21.42 -3.11 -30.43
C PRO A 335 21.98 -2.40 -29.19
N VAL A 336 23.30 -2.22 -29.16
CA VAL A 336 24.00 -1.59 -28.03
C VAL A 336 24.03 -0.08 -28.22
N SER A 337 23.35 0.67 -27.36
CA SER A 337 23.41 2.14 -27.36
C SER A 337 24.69 2.66 -26.73
N THR A 338 25.03 3.91 -27.04
CA THR A 338 26.13 4.64 -26.40
C THR A 338 25.72 5.17 -25.02
N SER A 339 26.55 4.91 -24.01
CA SER A 339 26.58 5.61 -22.72
C SER A 339 27.95 6.28 -22.54
N ARG A 340 28.06 7.26 -21.66
CA ARG A 340 29.25 8.13 -21.56
C ARG A 340 29.67 8.37 -20.11
N TYR A 341 30.97 8.22 -19.85
CA TYR A 341 31.63 8.89 -18.73
C TYR A 341 31.86 10.35 -19.11
N VAL A 342 31.24 11.26 -18.36
CA VAL A 342 31.37 12.70 -18.57
C VAL A 342 32.65 13.18 -17.91
N ARG A 343 33.71 13.38 -18.71
CA ARG A 343 35.05 13.81 -18.22
C ARG A 343 35.50 15.18 -18.73
N ASN A 344 34.80 15.74 -19.72
CA ASN A 344 35.27 16.88 -20.51
C ASN A 344 34.28 18.05 -20.52
N LEU A 345 33.70 18.37 -19.36
CA LEU A 345 32.75 19.48 -19.21
C LEU A 345 33.39 20.63 -18.43
N THR A 346 33.46 21.80 -19.05
CA THR A 346 34.26 22.94 -18.56
C THR A 346 33.42 23.98 -17.80
N GLY A 347 32.10 23.92 -17.93
CA GLY A 347 31.16 24.94 -17.46
C GLY A 347 31.11 26.19 -18.35
N SER A 348 31.61 26.10 -19.58
CA SER A 348 31.67 27.22 -20.54
C SER A 348 30.67 27.04 -21.69
N ALA A 349 30.47 28.09 -22.49
CA ALA A 349 29.53 28.07 -23.62
C ALA A 349 29.90 27.03 -24.69
N SER A 350 31.16 26.61 -24.81
CA SER A 350 31.57 25.59 -25.78
C SER A 350 31.03 24.20 -25.46
N ASP A 351 30.67 23.93 -24.19
CA ASP A 351 30.10 22.64 -23.79
C ASP A 351 28.76 22.39 -24.50
N VAL A 352 27.97 23.44 -24.76
CA VAL A 352 26.65 23.33 -25.41
C VAL A 352 26.79 22.69 -26.80
N ALA A 353 27.68 23.21 -27.64
CA ALA A 353 27.86 22.72 -29.00
C ALA A 353 28.38 21.26 -29.01
N PHE A 354 29.31 20.94 -28.11
CA PHE A 354 29.84 19.58 -27.99
C PHE A 354 28.75 18.59 -27.57
N TRP A 355 28.00 18.90 -26.52
CA TRP A 355 26.99 18.00 -25.98
C TRP A 355 25.79 17.84 -26.92
N GLN A 356 25.41 18.89 -27.63
CA GLN A 356 24.43 18.79 -28.71
C GLN A 356 24.89 17.84 -29.83
N ALA A 357 26.13 17.97 -30.30
CA ALA A 357 26.68 17.07 -31.31
C ALA A 357 26.77 15.62 -30.82
N ALA A 358 27.13 15.41 -29.54
CA ALA A 358 27.16 14.08 -28.92
C ALA A 358 25.74 13.45 -28.88
N GLY A 359 24.72 14.24 -28.52
CA GLY A 359 23.33 13.79 -28.51
C GLY A 359 22.84 13.36 -29.90
N ILE A 360 23.12 14.18 -30.92
CA ILE A 360 22.81 13.86 -32.33
C ILE A 360 23.44 12.53 -32.72
N THR A 361 24.73 12.40 -32.44
CA THR A 361 25.51 11.21 -32.79
C THR A 361 24.93 9.96 -32.13
N ASP A 362 24.64 10.02 -30.83
CA ASP A 362 24.15 8.86 -30.09
C ASP A 362 22.75 8.44 -30.55
N ALA A 363 21.87 9.39 -30.87
CA ALA A 363 20.55 9.11 -31.42
C ALA A 363 20.61 8.46 -32.81
N GLN A 364 21.52 8.91 -33.68
CA GLN A 364 21.67 8.35 -35.03
C GLN A 364 22.16 6.90 -35.04
N HIS A 365 22.90 6.48 -34.01
CA HIS A 365 23.36 5.09 -33.87
C HIS A 365 22.25 4.12 -33.44
N ASN A 366 21.09 4.61 -33.01
CA ASN A 366 20.01 3.78 -32.48
C ASN A 366 18.96 3.50 -33.57
N PRO A 367 18.96 2.31 -34.20
CA PRO A 367 17.95 1.96 -35.19
C PRO A 367 16.55 1.84 -34.57
N GLY A 368 15.52 2.14 -35.35
CA GLY A 368 14.12 1.99 -34.97
C GLY A 368 13.71 0.54 -34.64
N GLY A 369 12.66 0.39 -33.86
CA GLY A 369 12.10 -0.92 -33.47
C GLY A 369 12.62 -1.45 -32.13
N HIS A 370 13.35 -0.65 -31.36
CA HIS A 370 13.90 -1.00 -30.05
C HIS A 370 13.72 0.15 -29.06
N GLU A 371 13.69 -0.17 -27.77
CA GLU A 371 13.77 0.84 -26.71
C GLU A 371 15.24 0.99 -26.28
N TYR A 372 15.68 2.21 -25.97
CA TYR A 372 17.08 2.49 -25.64
C TYR A 372 17.24 3.17 -24.28
N THR A 373 18.44 3.05 -23.72
CA THR A 373 18.91 3.89 -22.63
C THR A 373 20.26 4.47 -22.98
N THR A 374 20.50 5.72 -22.61
CA THR A 374 21.83 6.33 -22.59
C THR A 374 22.09 6.84 -21.19
N LEU A 375 23.12 6.28 -20.54
CA LEU A 375 23.63 6.76 -19.27
C LEU A 375 24.68 7.85 -19.53
N LEU A 376 24.47 9.01 -18.92
CA LEU A 376 25.46 10.08 -18.78
C LEU A 376 25.97 10.00 -17.35
N ASP A 377 27.06 9.28 -17.14
CA ASP A 377 27.68 9.10 -15.84
C ASP A 377 28.56 10.32 -15.52
N ILE A 378 28.07 11.18 -14.64
CA ILE A 378 28.67 12.48 -14.37
C ILE A 378 29.88 12.38 -13.44
N GLY A 379 29.82 11.51 -12.42
CA GLY A 379 30.78 11.49 -11.31
C GLY A 379 30.12 11.76 -9.95
N GLY A 380 30.87 12.27 -8.97
CA GLY A 380 30.45 12.32 -7.57
C GLY A 380 30.04 13.71 -7.09
N GLN A 381 28.90 13.81 -6.40
CA GLN A 381 28.45 15.05 -5.74
C GLN A 381 29.44 15.52 -4.65
N ARG A 382 29.71 16.82 -4.60
CA ARG A 382 30.65 17.44 -3.63
C ARG A 382 29.97 18.31 -2.57
N GLY A 383 28.63 18.36 -2.58
CA GLY A 383 27.84 19.27 -1.75
C GLY A 383 27.82 20.70 -2.29
N GLY A 384 26.91 21.53 -1.80
CA GLY A 384 26.81 22.95 -2.18
C GLY A 384 26.46 23.18 -3.66
N GLY A 385 25.79 22.23 -4.31
CA GLY A 385 25.40 22.34 -5.72
C GLY A 385 26.53 22.11 -6.72
N ILE A 386 27.59 21.39 -6.31
CA ILE A 386 28.76 21.08 -7.14
C ILE A 386 28.87 19.56 -7.36
N VAL A 387 29.21 19.17 -8.58
CA VAL A 387 29.61 17.80 -8.94
C VAL A 387 31.06 17.78 -9.43
N GLY A 388 31.81 16.75 -9.04
CA GLY A 388 33.14 16.47 -9.58
C GLY A 388 33.03 15.43 -10.68
N LEU A 389 33.65 15.69 -11.83
CA LEU A 389 33.54 14.82 -12.99
C LEU A 389 34.31 13.51 -12.82
N SER A 390 33.76 12.43 -13.37
CA SER A 390 34.31 11.06 -13.24
C SER A 390 35.79 10.99 -13.61
N ALA A 391 36.62 10.46 -12.70
CA ALA A 391 38.06 10.29 -12.87
C ALA A 391 38.85 11.55 -13.30
N THR A 392 38.38 12.75 -12.90
CA THR A 392 39.11 14.02 -13.14
C THR A 392 39.15 14.89 -11.88
N SER A 393 39.92 15.99 -11.94
CA SER A 393 39.90 17.07 -10.95
C SER A 393 38.85 18.15 -11.24
N ILE A 394 38.10 18.03 -12.34
CA ILE A 394 37.18 19.06 -12.82
C ILE A 394 35.92 19.07 -11.94
N ARG A 395 35.45 20.28 -11.61
CA ARG A 395 34.23 20.51 -10.83
C ARG A 395 33.36 21.53 -11.52
N VAL A 396 32.07 21.28 -11.54
CA VAL A 396 31.08 22.19 -12.11
C VAL A 396 29.86 22.33 -11.22
N THR A 397 29.16 23.44 -11.36
CA THR A 397 27.88 23.67 -10.69
C THR A 397 26.78 22.84 -11.34
N TYR A 398 25.71 22.54 -10.59
CA TYR A 398 24.51 21.92 -11.14
C TYR A 398 23.90 22.73 -12.28
N ALA A 399 23.97 24.07 -12.24
CA ALA A 399 23.46 24.92 -13.32
C ALA A 399 24.26 24.73 -14.63
N GLN A 400 25.59 24.64 -14.54
CA GLN A 400 26.44 24.34 -15.69
C GLN A 400 26.17 22.93 -16.23
N LEU A 401 26.03 21.93 -15.34
CA LEU A 401 25.67 20.58 -15.72
C LEU A 401 24.33 20.55 -16.47
N VAL A 402 23.28 21.13 -15.89
CA VAL A 402 21.93 21.18 -16.48
C VAL A 402 21.97 21.82 -17.87
N THR A 403 22.75 22.89 -18.05
CA THR A 403 22.91 23.55 -19.36
C THR A 403 23.47 22.58 -20.42
N ALA A 404 24.51 21.81 -20.08
CA ALA A 404 25.07 20.83 -21.00
C ALA A 404 24.15 19.61 -21.23
N MET A 405 23.45 19.15 -20.19
CA MET A 405 22.50 18.04 -20.32
C MET A 405 21.31 18.44 -21.18
N ASN A 406 20.79 19.67 -21.06
CA ASN A 406 19.77 20.19 -21.97
C ASN A 406 20.26 20.21 -23.42
N ALA A 407 21.51 20.64 -23.66
CA ALA A 407 22.09 20.63 -25.00
C ALA A 407 22.20 19.20 -25.57
N TYR A 408 22.62 18.23 -24.75
CA TYR A 408 22.61 16.82 -25.15
C TYR A 408 21.21 16.31 -25.49
N VAL A 409 20.23 16.63 -24.65
CA VAL A 409 18.81 16.28 -24.87
C VAL A 409 18.29 16.89 -26.17
N ASP A 410 18.58 18.16 -26.45
CA ASP A 410 18.19 18.83 -27.70
C ASP A 410 18.80 18.14 -28.92
N GLY A 411 20.10 17.82 -28.84
CA GLY A 411 20.81 17.09 -29.88
C GLY A 411 20.19 15.71 -30.11
N TYR A 412 19.96 14.95 -29.05
CA TYR A 412 19.36 13.62 -29.12
C TYR A 412 17.96 13.67 -29.73
N ALA A 413 17.09 14.56 -29.23
CA ALA A 413 15.72 14.71 -29.71
C ALA A 413 15.67 15.10 -31.20
N SER A 414 16.61 15.93 -31.67
CA SER A 414 16.66 16.38 -33.07
C SER A 414 16.97 15.27 -34.08
N ALA A 415 17.60 14.17 -33.64
CA ALA A 415 18.02 13.07 -34.50
C ALA A 415 17.40 11.71 -34.11
N GLN A 416 16.53 11.68 -33.09
CA GLN A 416 15.88 10.47 -32.62
C GLN A 416 14.92 9.91 -33.68
N GLN A 417 15.00 8.60 -33.92
CA GLN A 417 13.98 7.91 -34.70
C GLN A 417 12.72 7.71 -33.85
N TYR A 418 11.55 8.03 -34.40
CA TYR A 418 10.28 7.92 -33.66
C TYR A 418 9.99 6.51 -33.11
N SER A 419 10.46 5.48 -33.81
CA SER A 419 10.35 4.07 -33.38
C SER A 419 11.47 3.59 -32.46
N ALA A 420 12.36 4.50 -32.02
CA ALA A 420 13.46 4.26 -31.07
C ALA A 420 13.26 5.10 -29.79
N PRO A 421 12.23 4.85 -28.98
CA PRO A 421 12.05 5.56 -27.71
C PRO A 421 13.27 5.37 -26.80
N ALA A 422 13.65 6.42 -26.09
CA ALA A 422 14.89 6.44 -25.33
C ALA A 422 14.69 7.00 -23.92
N THR A 423 15.45 6.45 -22.97
CA THR A 423 15.67 7.02 -21.64
C THR A 423 17.06 7.61 -21.58
N ILE A 424 17.18 8.91 -21.29
CA ILE A 424 18.47 9.54 -20.94
C ILE A 424 18.55 9.55 -19.41
N ALA A 425 19.45 8.74 -18.89
CA ALA A 425 19.69 8.56 -17.46
C ALA A 425 20.91 9.39 -17.05
N ILE A 426 20.74 10.33 -16.12
CA ILE A 426 21.82 11.24 -15.69
C ILE A 426 22.31 10.79 -14.31
N GLY A 427 23.51 10.21 -14.31
CA GLY A 427 24.07 9.45 -13.20
C GLY A 427 25.03 10.24 -12.32
N THR A 428 25.02 9.94 -11.02
CA THR A 428 26.13 10.24 -10.11
C THR A 428 26.72 8.92 -9.58
N ASN A 429 27.51 8.93 -8.50
CA ASN A 429 28.04 7.72 -7.88
C ASN A 429 28.15 7.86 -6.36
N ASN A 430 28.35 6.71 -5.69
CA ASN A 430 28.65 6.65 -4.27
C ASN A 430 30.15 6.55 -3.94
N ASP A 431 31.07 6.89 -4.85
CA ASP A 431 32.52 7.01 -4.54
C ASP A 431 32.87 8.33 -3.81
N VAL A 432 31.87 8.85 -3.11
CA VAL A 432 31.91 10.07 -2.31
C VAL A 432 31.02 9.89 -1.08
N SER A 433 31.11 10.81 -0.13
CA SER A 433 30.12 10.87 0.94
C SER A 433 28.76 11.24 0.35
N VAL A 434 27.79 10.33 0.44
CA VAL A 434 26.41 10.52 -0.01
C VAL A 434 25.45 10.60 1.17
N SER A 435 24.29 11.23 0.96
CA SER A 435 23.25 11.38 1.99
C SER A 435 21.88 11.53 1.37
N TYR A 436 20.84 11.41 2.19
CA TYR A 436 19.45 11.69 1.79
C TYR A 436 19.28 13.08 1.18
N ALA A 437 19.84 14.12 1.81
CA ALA A 437 19.72 15.50 1.32
C ALA A 437 20.33 15.65 -0.08
N MET A 438 21.46 14.99 -0.36
CA MET A 438 22.09 15.00 -1.67
C MET A 438 21.25 14.29 -2.74
N GLY A 439 20.53 13.21 -2.37
CA GLY A 439 19.56 12.58 -3.26
C GLY A 439 18.41 13.51 -3.63
N VAL A 440 17.85 14.21 -2.64
CA VAL A 440 16.80 15.23 -2.85
C VAL A 440 17.32 16.34 -3.77
N GLU A 441 18.52 16.86 -3.49
CA GLU A 441 19.13 17.90 -4.31
C GLU A 441 19.34 17.46 -5.76
N TRP A 442 19.85 16.25 -6.01
CA TRP A 442 20.03 15.73 -7.36
C TRP A 442 18.72 15.65 -8.13
N ALA A 443 17.67 15.13 -7.48
CA ALA A 443 16.33 15.05 -8.06
C ALA A 443 15.78 16.44 -8.43
N GLN A 444 15.93 17.43 -7.55
CA GLN A 444 15.31 18.75 -7.72
C GLN A 444 16.12 19.73 -8.56
N LYS A 445 17.46 19.64 -8.50
CA LYS A 445 18.36 20.65 -9.07
C LYS A 445 19.03 20.18 -10.35
N VAL A 446 19.06 18.87 -10.63
CA VAL A 446 19.62 18.33 -11.87
C VAL A 446 18.52 17.66 -12.70
N ILE A 447 17.82 16.68 -12.14
CA ILE A 447 16.89 15.87 -12.93
C ILE A 447 15.60 16.62 -13.28
N ALA A 448 14.96 17.27 -12.32
CA ALA A 448 13.70 17.99 -12.58
C ALA A 448 13.83 19.10 -13.64
N PRO A 449 14.88 19.95 -13.65
CA PRO A 449 15.07 20.94 -14.70
C PRO A 449 15.27 20.32 -16.10
N VAL A 450 16.07 19.25 -16.21
CA VAL A 450 16.30 18.58 -17.51
C VAL A 450 15.05 17.85 -17.97
N ALA A 451 14.30 17.23 -17.05
CA ALA A 451 13.01 16.61 -17.36
C ALA A 451 11.97 17.63 -17.82
N ALA A 452 11.94 18.81 -17.20
CA ALA A 452 11.07 19.91 -17.61
C ALA A 452 11.45 20.44 -19.01
N HIS A 453 12.75 20.55 -19.31
CA HIS A 453 13.25 20.91 -20.64
C HIS A 453 12.83 19.87 -21.69
N ALA A 454 12.89 18.59 -21.36
CA ALA A 454 12.53 17.49 -22.26
C ALA A 454 11.02 17.25 -22.42
N ALA A 455 10.16 17.91 -21.64
CA ALA A 455 8.73 17.59 -21.57
C ALA A 455 7.97 17.74 -22.91
N GLY A 456 8.48 18.56 -23.82
CA GLY A 456 7.93 18.74 -25.17
C GLY A 456 8.41 17.70 -26.19
N TYR A 457 9.43 16.91 -25.87
CA TYR A 457 9.99 15.92 -26.79
C TYR A 457 9.20 14.62 -26.73
N SER A 458 8.77 14.15 -27.90
CA SER A 458 8.08 12.86 -28.01
C SER A 458 9.07 11.72 -27.79
N ARG A 459 8.66 10.66 -27.08
CA ARG A 459 9.42 9.39 -26.97
C ARG A 459 10.77 9.50 -26.25
N LEU A 460 11.00 10.57 -25.49
CA LEU A 460 12.22 10.79 -24.74
C LEU A 460 11.89 10.93 -23.25
N THR A 461 12.53 10.13 -22.41
CA THR A 461 12.34 10.14 -20.96
C THR A 461 13.64 10.55 -20.27
N ILE A 462 13.56 11.47 -19.31
CA ILE A 462 14.69 11.81 -18.45
C ILE A 462 14.57 11.06 -17.13
N ALA A 463 15.64 10.39 -16.74
CA ALA A 463 15.75 9.67 -15.47
C ALA A 463 16.97 10.15 -14.68
N GLY A 464 16.88 10.09 -13.36
CA GLY A 464 18.07 10.13 -12.53
C GLY A 464 18.73 8.76 -12.47
N ALA A 465 20.02 8.72 -12.23
CA ALA A 465 20.74 7.48 -12.04
C ALA A 465 21.82 7.60 -10.96
N ASP A 466 22.29 6.46 -10.46
CA ASP A 466 23.40 6.41 -9.51
C ASP A 466 24.17 5.10 -9.70
N ASP A 467 25.48 5.25 -9.87
CA ASP A 467 26.49 4.22 -9.92
C ASP A 467 26.88 3.79 -8.50
N ILE A 468 25.95 3.07 -7.86
CA ILE A 468 26.10 2.62 -6.48
C ILE A 468 26.84 1.29 -6.44
N GLU A 469 28.08 1.32 -5.95
CA GLU A 469 28.93 0.15 -5.86
C GLU A 469 29.28 -0.17 -4.41
N PRO A 470 29.24 -1.46 -4.00
CA PRO A 470 29.76 -1.86 -2.70
C PRO A 470 31.26 -1.59 -2.53
N GLY A 471 32.03 -1.54 -3.62
CA GLY A 471 33.46 -1.22 -3.63
C GLY A 471 33.79 0.26 -3.35
N PHE A 472 32.82 1.15 -3.44
CA PHE A 472 33.02 2.59 -3.30
C PHE A 472 32.93 3.10 -1.86
N ARG A 473 33.31 4.36 -1.65
CA ARG A 473 33.40 4.99 -0.31
C ARG A 473 32.08 5.05 0.46
N GLY A 474 30.95 5.13 -0.24
CA GLY A 474 29.63 5.19 0.36
C GLY A 474 29.30 3.94 1.18
N THR A 475 28.76 4.13 2.38
CA THR A 475 28.27 3.00 3.19
C THR A 475 26.90 2.51 2.68
N PRO A 476 26.50 1.26 2.95
CA PRO A 476 25.19 0.76 2.55
C PRO A 476 24.04 1.65 3.03
N ALA A 477 24.13 2.15 4.26
CA ALA A 477 23.12 3.02 4.86
C ALA A 477 23.03 4.38 4.16
N ASN A 478 24.17 4.99 3.86
CA ASN A 478 24.22 6.30 3.21
C ASN A 478 23.76 6.24 1.76
N SER A 479 24.14 5.20 1.02
CA SER A 479 23.67 4.99 -0.36
C SER A 479 22.17 4.69 -0.41
N LEU A 480 21.65 3.88 0.51
CA LEU A 480 20.20 3.66 0.62
C LEU A 480 19.46 4.98 0.93
N ALA A 481 19.98 5.76 1.87
CA ALA A 481 19.43 7.06 2.22
C ALA A 481 19.43 8.02 1.02
N TRP A 482 20.48 8.00 0.20
CA TRP A 482 20.55 8.80 -1.02
C TRP A 482 19.43 8.42 -2.01
N VAL A 483 19.22 7.12 -2.28
CA VAL A 483 18.14 6.68 -3.20
C VAL A 483 16.76 7.06 -2.65
N GLN A 484 16.55 6.91 -1.34
CA GLN A 484 15.33 7.37 -0.69
C GLN A 484 15.12 8.87 -0.86
N GLY A 485 16.19 9.66 -0.69
CA GLY A 485 16.19 11.11 -0.92
C GLY A 485 15.83 11.47 -2.36
N PHE A 486 16.42 10.78 -3.34
CA PHE A 486 16.11 10.98 -4.76
C PHE A 486 14.62 10.73 -5.05
N LEU A 487 14.10 9.59 -4.59
CA LEU A 487 12.71 9.21 -4.81
C LEU A 487 11.73 10.17 -4.12
N ALA A 488 12.08 10.71 -2.96
CA ALA A 488 11.28 11.70 -2.25
C ALA A 488 11.38 13.11 -2.86
N GLY A 489 12.51 13.44 -3.50
CA GLY A 489 12.80 14.76 -4.04
C GLY A 489 12.08 15.08 -5.35
N GLY A 490 11.54 14.09 -6.07
CA GLY A 490 10.83 14.30 -7.33
C GLY A 490 10.10 13.06 -7.83
N SER A 491 9.48 13.15 -9.01
CA SER A 491 8.70 12.06 -9.63
C SER A 491 9.39 11.34 -10.79
N ALA A 492 10.55 11.84 -11.25
CA ALA A 492 11.28 11.26 -12.37
C ALA A 492 11.65 9.78 -12.10
N PRO A 493 11.72 8.94 -13.15
CA PRO A 493 12.24 7.58 -13.03
C PRO A 493 13.67 7.56 -12.48
N PHE A 494 14.04 6.44 -11.88
CA PHE A 494 15.38 6.19 -11.38
C PHE A 494 15.98 4.96 -12.06
N VAL A 495 17.20 5.09 -12.56
CA VAL A 495 17.99 3.99 -13.11
C VAL A 495 19.11 3.65 -12.13
N PHE A 496 19.05 2.47 -11.53
CA PHE A 496 20.18 1.97 -10.75
C PHE A 496 21.22 1.41 -11.72
N ASN A 497 22.40 2.03 -11.81
CA ASN A 497 23.44 1.61 -12.76
C ASN A 497 24.70 1.05 -12.10
N GLY A 498 24.64 0.75 -10.81
CA GLY A 498 25.77 0.25 -10.03
C GLY A 498 26.11 -1.24 -10.20
N SER A 499 27.16 -1.65 -9.50
CA SER A 499 27.71 -3.00 -9.49
C SER A 499 27.13 -3.87 -8.35
N ALA A 500 27.43 -5.17 -8.39
CA ALA A 500 27.07 -6.14 -7.35
C ALA A 500 28.32 -6.69 -6.63
N ASP A 501 29.31 -5.84 -6.38
CA ASP A 501 30.64 -6.25 -5.90
C ASP A 501 30.60 -7.22 -4.72
N GLY A 502 31.20 -8.39 -4.96
CA GLY A 502 31.33 -9.46 -3.97
C GLY A 502 30.02 -10.04 -3.46
N CYS A 503 28.87 -9.70 -4.05
CA CYS A 503 27.61 -10.34 -3.71
C CYS A 503 27.65 -11.83 -3.99
N ASN A 504 27.01 -12.62 -3.13
CA ASN A 504 26.88 -14.05 -3.36
C ASN A 504 26.03 -14.33 -4.61
N TRP A 505 26.49 -15.25 -5.47
CA TRP A 505 25.82 -15.65 -6.72
C TRP A 505 25.33 -17.11 -6.72
N THR A 506 25.23 -17.73 -5.55
CA THR A 506 24.71 -19.10 -5.36
C THR A 506 23.69 -19.22 -4.22
N VAL A 507 23.60 -18.22 -3.34
CA VAL A 507 22.79 -18.19 -2.12
C VAL A 507 21.88 -16.95 -2.13
N ILE A 508 20.59 -17.17 -1.93
CA ILE A 508 19.58 -16.11 -1.77
C ILE A 508 19.84 -15.38 -0.44
N ASN A 509 19.69 -14.06 -0.43
CA ASN A 509 19.97 -13.21 0.73
C ASN A 509 21.41 -13.30 1.24
N GLY A 510 22.36 -13.47 0.31
CA GLY A 510 23.78 -13.51 0.62
C GLY A 510 24.39 -12.16 0.98
N LYS A 511 25.62 -12.21 1.51
CA LYS A 511 26.46 -11.03 1.76
C LYS A 511 27.07 -10.51 0.46
N CYS A 512 27.45 -9.24 0.48
CA CYS A 512 28.27 -8.57 -0.52
C CYS A 512 29.53 -8.00 0.15
N ASN A 513 30.41 -7.36 -0.63
CA ASN A 513 31.61 -6.73 -0.08
C ASN A 513 31.28 -5.62 0.93
N ASN A 514 32.25 -5.25 1.78
CA ASN A 514 32.21 -4.03 2.60
C ASN A 514 30.96 -3.85 3.48
N GLY A 515 30.40 -4.95 3.99
CA GLY A 515 29.21 -4.92 4.87
C GLY A 515 27.88 -4.76 4.13
N TRP A 516 27.89 -4.77 2.80
CA TRP A 516 26.70 -4.76 1.97
C TRP A 516 26.00 -6.12 1.95
N THR A 517 24.73 -6.13 1.57
CA THR A 517 23.92 -7.36 1.49
C THR A 517 23.06 -7.35 0.23
N ALA A 518 22.68 -8.55 -0.25
CA ALA A 518 21.76 -8.69 -1.36
C ALA A 518 20.40 -8.01 -1.09
N ALA A 519 19.93 -8.03 0.16
CA ALA A 519 18.70 -7.33 0.56
C ALA A 519 18.83 -5.80 0.41
N GLY A 520 19.97 -5.23 0.83
CA GLY A 520 20.24 -3.80 0.66
C GLY A 520 20.30 -3.38 -0.81
N LEU A 521 21.03 -4.13 -1.64
CA LEU A 521 21.08 -3.87 -3.08
C LEU A 521 19.73 -4.10 -3.77
N TYR A 522 18.94 -5.08 -3.33
CA TYR A 522 17.57 -5.27 -3.83
C TYR A 522 16.73 -4.01 -3.61
N GLN A 523 16.79 -3.41 -2.41
CA GLN A 523 16.06 -2.17 -2.11
C GLN A 523 16.47 -1.04 -3.07
N MET A 524 17.78 -0.83 -3.25
CA MET A 524 18.32 0.26 -4.08
C MET A 524 18.18 0.04 -5.59
N SER A 525 18.10 -1.21 -6.06
CA SER A 525 17.99 -1.54 -7.48
C SER A 525 16.55 -1.70 -7.98
N GLY A 526 15.56 -1.68 -7.08
CA GLY A 526 14.15 -1.69 -7.47
C GLY A 526 13.15 -1.79 -6.33
N GLY A 527 13.55 -2.34 -5.18
CA GLY A 527 12.64 -2.63 -4.07
C GLY A 527 11.98 -1.40 -3.44
N LEU A 528 12.65 -0.24 -3.40
CA LEU A 528 12.09 0.99 -2.82
C LEU A 528 10.90 1.54 -3.62
N SER A 529 10.90 1.39 -4.95
CA SER A 529 9.81 1.86 -5.82
C SER A 529 9.78 1.09 -7.15
N PRO A 530 9.20 -0.12 -7.19
CA PRO A 530 9.25 -1.00 -8.36
C PRO A 530 8.65 -0.41 -9.65
N THR A 531 7.77 0.60 -9.53
CA THR A 531 7.14 1.29 -10.66
C THR A 531 7.96 2.47 -11.20
N ARG A 532 8.87 3.02 -10.40
CA ARG A 532 9.72 4.16 -10.78
C ARG A 532 11.17 3.77 -11.03
N MET A 533 11.59 2.60 -10.56
CA MET A 533 12.98 2.15 -10.61
C MET A 533 13.17 1.08 -11.67
N ARG A 534 14.27 1.19 -12.42
CA ARG A 534 14.76 0.12 -13.29
C ARG A 534 16.25 -0.10 -13.05
N ALA A 535 16.66 -1.36 -13.00
CA ALA A 535 18.07 -1.71 -12.88
C ALA A 535 18.72 -1.78 -14.27
N LEU A 536 19.85 -1.11 -14.41
CA LEU A 536 20.79 -1.19 -15.53
C LEU A 536 22.15 -1.66 -14.97
N PRO A 537 22.23 -2.88 -14.44
CA PRO A 537 23.42 -3.34 -13.74
C PRO A 537 24.66 -3.36 -14.62
N GLN A 538 25.81 -3.08 -14.01
CA GLN A 538 27.12 -3.38 -14.61
C GLN A 538 27.31 -4.90 -14.76
N ILE A 539 27.62 -5.36 -15.98
CA ILE A 539 27.83 -6.78 -16.30
C ILE A 539 29.13 -6.94 -17.11
N TYR A 540 30.25 -6.95 -16.41
CA TYR A 540 31.58 -7.05 -17.03
C TYR A 540 32.07 -8.49 -17.16
N ASN A 541 31.45 -9.43 -16.45
CA ASN A 541 31.72 -10.86 -16.54
C ASN A 541 30.44 -11.68 -16.25
N THR A 542 30.51 -13.00 -16.42
CA THR A 542 29.36 -13.90 -16.22
C THR A 542 28.94 -14.05 -14.76
N THR A 543 29.84 -13.88 -13.79
CA THR A 543 29.52 -13.94 -12.36
C THR A 543 28.61 -12.78 -11.96
N MET A 544 28.85 -11.57 -12.47
CA MET A 544 28.00 -10.40 -12.20
C MET A 544 26.54 -10.63 -12.60
N ALA A 545 26.30 -11.27 -13.74
CA ALA A 545 24.95 -11.67 -14.16
C ALA A 545 24.26 -12.62 -13.16
N ALA A 546 25.02 -13.58 -12.60
CA ALA A 546 24.49 -14.49 -11.60
C ALA A 546 24.20 -13.77 -10.27
N GLN A 547 25.06 -12.84 -9.84
CA GLN A 547 24.81 -12.03 -8.63
C GLN A 547 23.46 -11.31 -8.70
N TRP A 548 23.15 -10.67 -9.84
CA TRP A 548 21.90 -9.95 -10.04
C TRP A 548 20.65 -10.84 -10.01
N LYS A 549 20.74 -12.09 -10.48
CA LYS A 549 19.68 -13.09 -10.28
C LYS A 549 19.40 -13.28 -8.79
N TYR A 550 20.42 -13.50 -7.98
CA TYR A 550 20.25 -13.76 -6.54
C TYR A 550 19.81 -12.53 -5.74
N ILE A 551 20.22 -11.32 -6.15
CA ILE A 551 19.67 -10.06 -5.61
C ILE A 551 18.16 -9.99 -5.89
N SER A 552 17.72 -10.27 -7.12
CA SER A 552 16.30 -10.27 -7.47
C SER A 552 15.49 -11.33 -6.70
N LEU A 553 16.03 -12.55 -6.58
CA LEU A 553 15.41 -13.62 -5.80
C LEU A 553 15.31 -13.30 -4.30
N THR A 554 16.24 -12.51 -3.76
CA THR A 554 16.20 -12.05 -2.37
C THR A 554 14.93 -11.24 -2.09
N GLY A 555 14.57 -10.34 -3.01
CA GLY A 555 13.29 -9.60 -2.93
C GLY A 555 12.07 -10.51 -3.01
N VAL A 556 12.07 -11.43 -3.98
CA VAL A 556 10.92 -12.34 -4.21
C VAL A 556 10.66 -13.26 -3.02
N VAL A 557 11.70 -13.87 -2.45
CA VAL A 557 11.58 -14.71 -1.25
C VAL A 557 11.15 -13.90 -0.03
N GLY A 558 11.47 -12.61 0.01
CA GLY A 558 10.96 -11.66 1.02
C GLY A 558 9.50 -11.23 0.81
N GLY A 559 8.79 -11.76 -0.19
CA GLY A 559 7.40 -11.38 -0.49
C GLY A 559 7.26 -10.08 -1.30
N HIS A 560 8.33 -9.63 -1.96
CA HIS A 560 8.32 -8.41 -2.77
C HIS A 560 8.40 -8.72 -4.28
N PRO A 561 8.09 -7.75 -5.17
CA PRO A 561 8.30 -7.92 -6.60
C PRO A 561 9.77 -8.21 -6.95
N LYS A 562 9.99 -8.95 -8.03
CA LYS A 562 11.33 -9.09 -8.63
C LYS A 562 11.88 -7.75 -9.12
N VAL A 563 13.20 -7.61 -9.20
CA VAL A 563 13.84 -6.41 -9.76
C VAL A 563 13.44 -6.23 -11.22
N SER A 564 13.09 -5.00 -11.59
CA SER A 564 12.76 -4.60 -12.95
C SER A 564 14.04 -4.26 -13.71
N PHE A 565 14.68 -5.24 -14.34
CA PHE A 565 15.87 -4.99 -15.15
C PHE A 565 15.49 -4.37 -16.49
N GLY A 566 16.04 -3.20 -16.77
CA GLY A 566 15.95 -2.56 -18.07
C GLY A 566 16.94 -3.15 -19.06
N GLY A 567 18.12 -3.58 -18.61
CA GLY A 567 19.18 -4.06 -19.49
C GLY A 567 20.50 -4.35 -18.80
N VAL A 568 21.59 -4.15 -19.54
CA VAL A 568 22.96 -4.26 -19.04
C VAL A 568 23.77 -3.01 -19.38
N LEU A 569 24.70 -2.67 -18.49
CA LEU A 569 25.75 -1.68 -18.68
C LEU A 569 27.09 -2.40 -18.85
N THR A 570 27.82 -2.08 -19.91
CA THR A 570 29.20 -2.52 -20.14
C THR A 570 30.13 -1.31 -20.27
N GLU A 571 31.44 -1.55 -20.18
CA GLU A 571 32.47 -0.50 -20.33
C GLU A 571 33.58 -0.91 -21.32
N LEU A 572 33.25 -1.78 -22.28
CA LEU A 572 34.24 -2.33 -23.20
C LEU A 572 34.96 -1.22 -23.98
N THR A 573 34.21 -0.25 -24.51
CA THR A 573 34.79 0.88 -25.24
C THR A 573 35.63 1.77 -24.31
N ALA A 574 35.13 2.09 -23.12
CA ALA A 574 35.87 2.87 -22.13
C ALA A 574 37.19 2.19 -21.72
N CYS A 575 37.20 0.87 -21.49
CA CYS A 575 38.42 0.11 -21.20
C CYS A 575 39.42 0.18 -22.33
N ALA A 576 38.98 0.07 -23.59
CA ALA A 576 39.86 0.22 -24.74
C ALA A 576 40.45 1.64 -24.83
N GLN A 577 39.64 2.68 -24.61
CA GLN A 577 40.08 4.08 -24.60
C GLN A 577 41.04 4.39 -23.43
N ALA A 578 40.92 3.67 -22.32
CA ALA A 578 41.80 3.75 -21.16
C ALA A 578 43.08 2.91 -21.31
N GLY A 579 43.42 2.48 -22.52
CA GLY A 579 44.64 1.69 -22.80
C GLY A 579 44.57 0.24 -22.35
N GLY A 580 43.37 -0.33 -22.19
CA GLY A 580 43.17 -1.71 -21.75
C GLY A 580 43.37 -1.94 -20.25
N SER A 581 43.25 -0.89 -19.43
CA SER A 581 43.46 -0.94 -17.97
C SER A 581 42.35 -1.68 -17.20
N CYS A 582 41.22 -1.95 -17.85
CA CYS A 582 40.11 -2.72 -17.30
C CYS A 582 39.60 -3.76 -18.31
N TYR A 583 38.68 -4.61 -17.87
CA TYR A 583 38.04 -5.64 -18.69
C TYR A 583 36.52 -5.56 -18.56
N SER A 584 35.83 -5.56 -19.69
CA SER A 584 34.38 -5.73 -19.76
C SER A 584 34.01 -6.62 -20.94
N MET A 585 32.95 -7.41 -20.77
CA MET A 585 32.34 -8.14 -21.87
C MET A 585 31.67 -7.18 -22.88
N PRO A 586 31.52 -7.59 -24.16
CA PRO A 586 30.67 -6.88 -25.11
C PRO A 586 29.20 -6.87 -24.66
N GLY A 587 28.48 -5.78 -24.92
CA GLY A 587 27.07 -5.59 -24.52
C GLY A 587 26.16 -6.77 -24.90
N VAL A 588 26.30 -7.32 -26.11
CA VAL A 588 25.52 -8.49 -26.55
C VAL A 588 25.76 -9.72 -25.68
N SER A 589 27.01 -9.98 -25.29
CA SER A 589 27.38 -11.11 -24.45
C SER A 589 26.93 -10.90 -23.00
N ALA A 590 27.08 -9.68 -22.49
CA ALA A 590 26.59 -9.29 -21.17
C ALA A 590 25.07 -9.45 -21.06
N TRP A 591 24.32 -8.96 -22.07
CA TRP A 591 22.86 -9.07 -22.14
C TRP A 591 22.41 -10.53 -22.12
N ARG A 592 23.01 -11.37 -22.97
CA ARG A 592 22.70 -12.81 -23.03
C ARG A 592 22.99 -13.51 -21.71
N SER A 593 24.11 -13.15 -21.05
CA SER A 593 24.48 -13.69 -19.75
C SER A 593 23.42 -13.38 -18.69
N LEU A 594 23.01 -12.10 -18.56
CA LEU A 594 21.98 -11.70 -17.61
C LEU A 594 20.63 -12.34 -17.93
N TRP A 595 20.19 -12.30 -19.20
CA TRP A 595 18.94 -12.92 -19.63
C TRP A 595 18.90 -14.41 -19.29
N SER A 596 19.97 -15.14 -19.57
CA SER A 596 20.09 -16.57 -19.27
C SER A 596 20.03 -16.84 -17.77
N GLN A 597 20.72 -16.04 -16.95
CA GLN A 597 20.70 -16.19 -15.49
C GLN A 597 19.31 -15.93 -14.93
N LEU A 598 18.65 -14.84 -15.32
CA LEU A 598 17.30 -14.50 -14.86
C LEU A 598 16.26 -15.53 -15.31
N SER A 599 16.35 -16.03 -16.54
CA SER A 599 15.42 -17.01 -17.11
C SER A 599 15.59 -18.41 -16.55
N SER A 600 16.71 -18.71 -15.91
CA SER A 600 16.97 -20.03 -15.29
C SER A 600 16.11 -20.31 -14.03
N ASP A 601 15.40 -19.31 -13.51
CA ASP A 601 14.45 -19.46 -12.41
C ASP A 601 13.16 -18.65 -12.71
N PRO A 602 11.97 -19.29 -12.73
CA PRO A 602 10.71 -18.61 -13.04
C PRO A 602 10.45 -17.37 -12.16
N ARG A 603 10.94 -17.37 -10.92
CA ARG A 603 10.76 -16.26 -9.96
C ARG A 603 11.53 -15.00 -10.36
N SER A 604 12.66 -15.14 -11.05
CA SER A 604 13.46 -14.02 -11.56
C SER A 604 13.28 -13.74 -13.06
N SER A 605 12.60 -14.63 -13.78
CA SER A 605 12.39 -14.51 -15.23
C SER A 605 11.69 -13.21 -15.63
N LEU A 606 12.08 -12.62 -16.77
CA LEU A 606 11.51 -11.38 -17.28
C LEU A 606 10.77 -11.63 -18.59
N SER A 607 9.73 -10.84 -18.86
CA SER A 607 9.03 -10.86 -20.15
C SER A 607 9.73 -10.03 -21.23
N SER A 608 10.59 -9.08 -20.84
CA SER A 608 11.33 -8.20 -21.74
C SER A 608 12.51 -7.58 -21.00
N MET A 609 13.65 -7.44 -21.68
CA MET A 609 14.83 -6.70 -21.20
C MET A 609 15.32 -5.77 -22.32
N PRO A 610 14.74 -4.55 -22.42
CA PRO A 610 14.82 -3.71 -23.61
C PRO A 610 16.21 -3.15 -23.95
N TRP A 611 17.10 -2.98 -22.98
CA TRP A 611 18.31 -2.17 -23.13
C TRP A 611 19.59 -3.01 -23.15
N SER A 612 20.57 -2.52 -23.89
CA SER A 612 21.98 -2.86 -23.74
C SER A 612 22.77 -1.59 -24.05
N THR A 613 23.71 -1.21 -23.20
CA THR A 613 24.50 0.00 -23.45
C THR A 613 25.95 -0.16 -23.01
N ASP A 614 26.84 0.56 -23.69
CA ASP A 614 28.29 0.52 -23.45
C ASP A 614 28.84 1.92 -23.19
N LEU A 615 29.61 2.04 -22.11
CA LEU A 615 30.27 3.27 -21.69
C LEU A 615 31.48 3.56 -22.56
N ARG A 616 31.64 4.84 -22.89
CA ARG A 616 32.86 5.42 -23.46
C ARG A 616 33.30 6.66 -22.70
N ILE A 617 34.59 6.92 -22.74
CA ILE A 617 35.22 8.17 -22.30
C ILE A 617 35.04 9.20 -23.41
N ASN A 618 34.65 10.41 -23.03
CA ASN A 618 34.53 11.56 -23.93
C ASN A 618 35.75 12.45 -23.96
#